data_AF-A0A5E4WWM9-F1
#
_entry.id   AF-A0A5E4WWM9-F1
#
_cell.length_a   1.000
_cell.length_b   1.000
_cell.length_c   1.000
_cell.angle_alpha   90.00
_cell.angle_beta   90.00
_cell.angle_gamma   90.00
#
_symmetry.space_group_name_H-M   'P 1'
#
loop_
_entity.id
_entity.type
_entity.pdbx_description
1 polymer ?
#
loop_
_entity_poly.entity_id
_entity_poly.type
_entity_poly.pdbx_seq_one_letter_code
_entity_poly.pdbx_strand_id
1 'polypeptide(L)' 'MKYTREQLRSMARTALQARAESDERYLQLVVQLSMQLDMPTDEVEQRIVMLAHDDAKEAA' A
#
# COMPACT_ATOMS: atom_id res chain seq x y z
N MET A 1 14.26 1.28 -12.95
CA MET A 1 13.13 0.78 -12.13
C MET A 1 12.76 1.88 -11.14
N LYS A 2 11.48 2.27 -11.03
CA LYS A 2 11.08 3.51 -10.33
C LYS A 2 11.09 3.41 -8.80
N TYR A 3 10.98 2.21 -8.21
CA TYR A 3 11.06 1.97 -6.76
C TYR A 3 11.59 0.56 -6.45
N THR A 4 12.31 0.39 -5.34
CA THR A 4 12.71 -0.93 -4.81
C THR A 4 11.60 -1.55 -3.96
N ARG A 5 11.67 -2.87 -3.71
CA ARG A 5 10.71 -3.58 -2.85
C ARG A 5 10.68 -2.99 -1.43
N GLU A 6 11.84 -2.64 -0.88
CA GLU A 6 11.96 -1.98 0.43
C GLU A 6 11.29 -0.60 0.45
N GLN A 7 11.45 0.18 -0.62
CA GLN A 7 10.78 1.48 -0.75
C GLN A 7 9.27 1.31 -0.80
N LEU A 8 8.77 0.36 -1.58
CA LEU A 8 7.34 0.06 -1.65
C LEU A 8 6.78 -0.42 -0.30
N ARG A 9 7.53 -1.24 0.45
CA ARG A 9 7.17 -1.67 1.80
C ARG A 9 7.08 -0.49 2.77
N SER A 10 8.07 0.40 2.73
CA SER A 10 8.09 1.62 3.55
C SER A 10 6.88 2.51 3.25
N MET A 11 6.59 2.73 1.96
CA MET A 11 5.42 3.50 1.53
C MET A 11 4.10 2.85 1.99
N ALA A 12 3.98 1.52 1.89
CA ALA A 12 2.81 0.80 2.33
C ALA A 12 2.60 0.89 3.85
N ARG A 13 3.67 0.81 4.65
CA ARG A 13 3.61 1.00 6.11
C ARG A 13 3.16 2.41 6.48
N THR A 14 3.70 3.43 5.82
CA THR A 14 3.27 4.82 6.02
C THR A 14 1.80 5.01 5.67
N ALA A 15 1.32 4.40 4.58
CA ALA A 15 -0.09 4.45 4.20
C ALA A 15 -0.99 3.80 5.27
N LEU A 16 -0.59 2.64 5.82
CA LEU A 16 -1.34 1.99 6.90
C LEU A 16 -1.34 2.78 8.21
N GLN A 17 -0.25 3.50 8.51
CA GLN A 17 -0.22 4.40 9.66
C GLN A 17 -1.22 5.55 9.46
N ALA A 18 -1.23 6.19 8.30
CA ALA A 18 -2.21 7.22 7.96
C ALA A 18 -3.66 6.71 8.09
N ARG A 19 -3.92 5.46 7.65
CA ARG A 19 -5.22 4.80 7.86
C ARG A 19 -5.57 4.68 9.36
N ALA A 20 -4.64 4.25 10.20
CA ALA A 20 -4.86 4.08 11.63
C ALA A 20 -5.14 5.42 12.34
N GLU A 21 -4.53 6.50 11.84
CA GLU A 21 -4.74 7.87 12.31
C GLU A 21 -6.03 8.51 11.75
N SER A 22 -6.83 7.77 10.97
CA SER A 22 -8.02 8.26 10.26
C SER A 22 -7.73 9.45 9.34
N ASP A 23 -6.53 9.46 8.77
CA ASP A 23 -6.09 10.50 7.84
C ASP A 23 -6.77 10.34 6.47
N GLU A 24 -7.47 11.38 6.04
CA GLU A 24 -8.18 11.43 4.76
C GLU A 24 -7.28 11.20 3.53
N ARG A 25 -5.97 11.47 3.66
CA ARG A 25 -4.98 11.23 2.60
C ARG A 25 -4.85 9.75 2.27
N TYR A 26 -5.15 8.84 3.19
CA TYR A 26 -5.17 7.40 2.90
C TYR A 26 -6.27 7.05 1.89
N LEU A 27 -7.48 7.57 2.08
CA LEU A 27 -8.60 7.33 1.16
C LEU A 27 -8.30 7.94 -0.21
N GLN A 28 -7.73 9.14 -0.25
CA GLN A 28 -7.30 9.77 -1.50
C GLN A 28 -6.27 8.90 -2.24
N LEU A 29 -5.29 8.35 -1.53
CA LEU A 29 -4.30 7.43 -2.08
C LEU A 29 -4.95 6.17 -2.67
N VAL A 30 -5.86 5.54 -1.93
CA VAL A 30 -6.56 4.32 -2.37
C VAL A 30 -7.37 4.58 -3.64
N VAL A 31 -8.11 5.70 -3.70
CA VAL A 31 -8.89 6.08 -4.89
C VAL A 31 -7.98 6.38 -6.08
N GLN A 32 -6.89 7.13 -5.88
CA GLN A 32 -5.93 7.41 -6.95
C GLN A 32 -5.30 6.14 -7.51
N LEU A 33 -4.88 5.21 -6.65
CA LEU A 33 -4.31 3.93 -7.06
C LEU A 33 -5.34 3.05 -7.77
N SER A 34 -6.58 3.03 -7.29
CA SER A 34 -7.69 2.33 -7.93
C SER A 34 -7.88 2.78 -9.38
N MET A 35 -7.88 4.10 -9.62
CA MET A 35 -7.98 4.66 -10.97
C MET A 35 -6.74 4.39 -11.83
N GLN A 36 -5.54 4.50 -11.25
CA GLN A 36 -4.29 4.31 -11.99
C GLN A 36 -4.02 2.86 -12.39
N LEU A 37 -4.49 1.92 -11.57
CA LEU A 37 -4.27 0.48 -11.75
C LEU A 37 -5.48 -0.23 -12.35
N ASP A 38 -6.56 0.49 -12.63
CA ASP A 38 -7.86 -0.05 -13.08
C ASP A 38 -8.33 -1.20 -12.18
N MET A 39 -8.35 -0.92 -10.87
CA MET A 39 -8.52 -1.92 -9.82
C MET A 39 -9.55 -1.47 -8.78
N PRO A 40 -10.37 -2.38 -8.24
CA PRO A 40 -11.26 -2.07 -7.13
C PRO A 40 -10.50 -1.56 -5.89
N THR A 41 -11.10 -0.61 -5.15
CA THR A 41 -10.47 0.01 -3.98
C THR A 41 -10.14 -0.99 -2.88
N ASP A 42 -10.97 -2.02 -2.70
CA ASP A 42 -10.74 -3.10 -1.74
C ASP A 42 -9.51 -3.96 -2.11
N GLU A 43 -9.30 -4.24 -3.40
CA GLU A 43 -8.10 -4.95 -3.86
C GLU A 43 -6.84 -4.09 -3.68
N VAL A 44 -6.94 -2.78 -3.93
CA VAL A 44 -5.84 -1.83 -3.64
C VAL A 44 -5.48 -1.84 -2.16
N GLU A 45 -6.47 -1.76 -1.27
CA GLU A 45 -6.26 -1.82 0.17
C GLU A 45 -5.57 -3.14 0.58
N GLN A 46 -6.04 -4.28 0.06
CA GLN A 46 -5.41 -5.57 0.31
C GLN A 46 -3.96 -5.60 -0.15
N ARG A 47 -3.65 -5.05 -1.33
CA ARG A 47 -2.27 -4.98 -1.84
C ARG A 47 -1.38 -4.09 -0.98
N ILE A 48 -1.88 -2.96 -0.47
CA ILE A 48 -1.15 -2.11 0.47
C ILE A 48 -0.85 -2.90 1.75
N VAL A 49 -1.82 -3.62 2.30
CA VAL A 49 -1.63 -4.48 3.48
C VAL A 49 -0.59 -5.56 3.20
N MET A 50 -0.71 -6.27 2.07
CA MET A 50 0.24 -7.31 1.68
C MET A 50 1.66 -6.74 1.56
N LEU A 51 1.86 -5.62 0.86
CA LEU A 51 3.16 -4.98 0.69
C LEU A 51 3.79 -4.56 2.02
N ALA A 52 3.00 -4.09 2.98
CA ALA A 52 3.49 -3.70 4.30
C ALA A 52 3.97 -4.91 5.15
N HIS A 53 3.32 -6.07 4.94
CA HIS A 53 3.56 -7.33 5.66
C HIS A 53 4.43 -8.34 4.90
N ASP A 54 4.93 -7.99 3.72
CA ASP A 54 5.74 -8.84 2.83
C ASP A 54 7.17 -9.05 3.36
N ASP A 55 7.29 -9.46 4.62
CA ASP A 55 8.49 -9.94 5.32
C ASP A 55 8.67 -11.47 5.17
N ALA A 56 7.65 -12.20 4.67
CA ALA A 56 7.54 -13.64 4.89
C ALA A 56 8.09 -14.57 3.78
N LYS A 57 8.69 -14.06 2.69
CA LYS A 57 9.12 -14.93 1.56
C LYS A 57 10.56 -14.80 1.07
N GLU A 58 11.41 -14.02 1.73
CA GLU A 58 12.84 -13.90 1.34
C GLU A 58 13.82 -14.58 2.30
N ALA A 59 13.33 -15.32 3.32
CA ALA A 59 14.15 -16.03 4.29
C ALA A 59 13.93 -17.57 4.30
N ALA A 60 13.46 -18.16 3.20
CA ALA A 60 13.29 -19.61 3.04
C ALA A 60 14.04 -20.14 1.81
#